data_AF-A0A433RCI6-F1
#
_entry.id   AF-A0A433RCI6-F1
#
_cell.length_a   1.000
_cell.length_b   1.000
_cell.length_c   1.000
_cell.angle_alpha   90.00
_cell.angle_beta   90.00
_cell.angle_gamma   90.00
#
_symmetry.space_group_name_H-M   'P 1'
#
loop_
_entity.id
_entity.type
_entity.pdbx_description
1 polymer ?
#
loop_
_entity_poly.entity_id
_entity_poly.type
_entity_poly.pdbx_seq_one_letter_code
_entity_poly.pdbx_strand_id
1 'polypeptide(L)'
;MGSRTFKLWNPELGDEEANRWVREEKASASYRLMLVLSLVSSVMMAAFQLYRWTLADQVTAFVAAAFQMFIYVLFYGILTLSLLYALFSWTKGRRMRNAIPALIGVAVLLMANVLPLPAYMIDYDYRSNNKERNAAVEYLEANEWIGNGLQSTVLLPSEYRHLSKGGGEVTVRGQGEKLEILFYTFRGILDNYSGFVYTKDGSFPDSLGKEFIESKKYSSHWYWVKSA
;
A
#
# COMPACT_ATOMS: atom_id res chain seq x y z
N MET A 1 -33.24 -3.95 26.13
CA MET A 1 -33.41 -2.59 25.58
C MET A 1 -34.42 -1.84 26.45
N GLY A 2 -34.12 -1.61 27.74
CA GLY A 2 -35.14 -1.18 28.71
C GLY A 2 -34.64 -0.46 29.97
N SER A 3 -33.35 -0.11 30.08
CA SER A 3 -32.80 0.60 31.25
C SER A 3 -32.40 2.06 31.00
N ARG A 4 -32.49 2.54 29.74
CA ARG A 4 -32.08 3.91 29.38
C ARG A 4 -33.19 4.95 29.49
N THR A 5 -34.45 4.54 29.39
CA THR A 5 -35.61 5.45 29.44
C THR A 5 -36.12 5.69 30.87
N PHE A 6 -35.83 4.79 31.82
CA PHE A 6 -36.39 4.87 33.18
C PHE A 6 -35.76 5.96 34.07
N LYS A 7 -34.58 6.50 33.71
CA LYS A 7 -33.89 7.53 34.49
C LYS A 7 -34.18 8.97 34.07
N LEU A 8 -34.88 9.18 32.95
CA LEU A 8 -35.18 10.52 32.41
C LEU A 8 -36.35 11.22 33.13
N TRP A 9 -37.06 10.53 34.02
CA TRP A 9 -38.24 11.05 34.72
C TRP A 9 -38.22 10.70 36.22
N ASN A 10 -37.05 10.82 36.87
CA ASN A 10 -37.00 10.80 38.32
C ASN A 10 -36.80 12.25 38.82
N PRO A 11 -37.87 12.92 39.31
CA PRO A 11 -37.80 14.31 39.77
C PRO A 11 -36.90 14.51 41.01
N GLU A 12 -36.40 13.42 41.63
CA GLU A 12 -35.46 13.48 42.76
C GLU A 12 -33.97 13.52 42.35
N LEU A 13 -33.63 13.35 41.07
CA LEU A 13 -32.25 13.54 40.61
C LEU A 13 -31.94 15.04 40.60
N GLY A 14 -31.18 15.51 41.60
CA GLY A 14 -30.75 16.91 41.68
C GLY A 14 -30.00 17.36 40.42
N ASP A 15 -30.13 18.66 40.09
CA ASP A 15 -29.57 19.27 38.86
C ASP A 15 -28.08 18.94 38.61
N GLU A 16 -27.30 18.73 39.68
CA GLU A 16 -25.89 18.34 39.58
C GLU A 16 -25.67 16.92 39.04
N GLU A 17 -26.53 15.96 39.40
CA GLU A 17 -26.44 14.58 38.91
C GLU A 17 -26.89 14.48 37.45
N ALA A 18 -27.97 15.16 37.09
CA ALA A 18 -28.40 15.27 35.70
C ALA A 18 -27.30 15.90 34.82
N ASN A 19 -26.66 16.99 35.29
CA ASN A 19 -25.55 17.63 34.59
C ASN A 19 -24.27 16.78 34.52
N ARG A 20 -23.99 15.95 35.53
CA ARG A 20 -22.89 14.96 35.47
C ARG A 20 -23.17 13.89 34.42
N TRP A 21 -24.36 13.32 34.42
CA TRP A 21 -24.76 12.29 33.45
C TRP A 21 -24.68 12.79 32.00
N VAL A 22 -25.22 13.96 31.70
CA VAL A 22 -25.14 14.57 30.36
C VAL A 22 -23.68 14.79 29.92
N ARG A 23 -22.80 15.20 30.84
CA ARG A 23 -21.37 15.38 30.55
C ARG A 23 -20.66 14.06 30.27
N GLU A 24 -20.97 13.01 31.02
CA GLU A 24 -20.41 11.67 30.82
C GLU A 24 -20.88 11.03 29.52
N GLU A 25 -22.16 11.16 29.18
CA GLU A 25 -22.69 10.63 27.93
C GLU A 25 -22.07 11.34 26.72
N LYS A 26 -22.01 12.68 26.74
CA LYS A 26 -21.31 13.46 25.71
C LYS A 26 -19.84 13.07 25.59
N ALA A 27 -19.12 12.93 26.72
CA ALA A 27 -17.72 12.51 26.69
C ALA A 27 -17.54 11.10 26.10
N SER A 28 -18.45 10.17 26.41
CA SER A 28 -18.43 8.81 25.87
C SER A 28 -18.73 8.78 24.36
N ALA A 29 -19.65 9.62 23.89
CA ALA A 29 -20.00 9.75 22.48
C ALA A 29 -18.84 10.36 21.68
N SER A 30 -18.23 11.45 22.18
CA SER A 30 -17.05 12.06 21.56
C SER A 30 -15.87 11.09 21.49
N TYR A 31 -15.62 10.32 22.56
CA TYR A 31 -14.56 9.30 22.55
C TYR A 31 -14.80 8.24 21.47
N ARG A 32 -16.02 7.70 21.36
CA ARG A 32 -16.36 6.69 20.36
C ARG A 32 -16.21 7.24 18.95
N LEU A 33 -16.68 8.46 18.71
CA LEU A 33 -16.54 9.13 17.42
C LEU A 33 -15.07 9.29 17.03
N MET A 34 -14.23 9.81 17.92
CA MET A 34 -12.79 9.97 17.67
C MET A 34 -12.10 8.63 17.42
N LEU A 35 -12.47 7.60 18.17
CA LEU A 35 -11.92 6.25 17.98
C LEU A 35 -12.27 5.71 16.60
N VAL A 36 -13.53 5.81 16.18
CA VAL A 36 -13.97 5.32 14.86
C VAL A 36 -13.30 6.12 13.74
N LEU A 37 -13.26 7.46 13.86
CA LEU A 37 -12.62 8.31 12.86
C LEU A 37 -11.13 7.99 12.71
N SER A 38 -10.40 7.86 13.83
CA SER A 38 -8.98 7.50 13.82
C SER A 38 -8.77 6.10 13.25
N LEU A 39 -9.61 5.12 13.61
CA LEU A 39 -9.49 3.76 13.09
C LEU A 39 -9.73 3.73 11.58
N VAL A 40 -10.80 4.35 11.10
CA VAL A 40 -11.14 4.39 9.67
C VAL A 40 -10.05 5.10 8.89
N SER A 41 -9.60 6.28 9.33
CA SER A 41 -8.54 7.02 8.62
C SER A 41 -7.21 6.27 8.64
N SER A 42 -6.88 5.59 9.73
CA SER A 42 -5.67 4.78 9.86
C SER A 42 -5.70 3.55 8.95
N VAL A 43 -6.83 2.85 8.87
CA VAL A 43 -7.00 1.71 7.96
C VAL A 43 -6.93 2.17 6.51
N MET A 44 -7.59 3.29 6.17
CA MET A 44 -7.51 3.88 4.83
C MET A 44 -6.07 4.25 4.46
N MET A 45 -5.34 4.88 5.38
CA MET A 45 -3.94 5.26 5.18
C MET A 45 -3.03 4.02 4.99
N ALA A 46 -3.21 2.99 5.82
CA ALA A 46 -2.45 1.74 5.70
C ALA A 46 -2.76 1.01 4.39
N ALA A 47 -4.04 0.88 4.02
CA ALA A 47 -4.44 0.28 2.75
C ALA A 47 -3.87 1.06 1.57
N PHE A 48 -3.94 2.39 1.61
CA PHE A 48 -3.35 3.23 0.56
C PHE A 48 -1.85 2.98 0.40
N GLN A 49 -1.08 2.87 1.49
CA GLN A 49 0.36 2.58 1.40
C GLN A 49 0.66 1.22 0.76
N LEU A 50 -0.19 0.22 0.98
CA LEU A 50 -0.05 -1.10 0.36
C LEU A 50 -0.42 -1.08 -1.13
N TYR A 51 -1.46 -0.34 -1.51
CA TYR A 51 -2.03 -0.39 -2.86
C TYR A 51 -1.70 0.81 -3.75
N ARG A 52 -0.89 1.77 -3.29
CA ARG A 52 -0.60 3.02 -4.04
C ARG A 52 -0.15 2.79 -5.48
N TRP A 53 0.69 1.78 -5.72
CA TRP A 53 1.21 1.47 -7.06
C TRP A 53 0.13 0.84 -7.95
N THR A 54 -0.68 -0.06 -7.39
CA THR A 54 -1.81 -0.64 -8.11
C THR A 54 -2.86 0.41 -8.46
N LEU A 55 -3.10 1.38 -7.58
CA LEU A 55 -3.98 2.52 -7.87
C LEU A 55 -3.39 3.38 -8.98
N ALA A 56 -2.09 3.70 -8.91
CA ALA A 56 -1.40 4.50 -9.93
C ALA A 56 -1.40 3.85 -11.32
N ASP A 57 -1.44 2.52 -11.42
CA ASP A 57 -1.56 1.80 -12.71
C ASP A 57 -2.96 1.90 -13.32
N GLN A 58 -4.00 2.09 -12.51
CA GLN A 58 -5.40 2.09 -12.95
C GLN A 58 -5.94 3.49 -13.29
N VAL A 59 -5.33 4.52 -12.73
CA VAL A 59 -5.77 5.91 -12.89
C VAL A 59 -4.62 6.76 -13.44
N THR A 60 -4.93 7.94 -13.98
CA THR A 60 -3.87 8.85 -14.41
C THR A 60 -3.06 9.32 -13.19
N ALA A 61 -1.75 9.55 -13.34
CA ALA A 61 -0.91 9.99 -12.23
C ALA A 61 -1.44 11.26 -11.53
N PHE A 62 -2.12 12.13 -12.27
CA PHE A 62 -2.79 13.30 -11.71
C PHE A 62 -3.91 12.93 -10.73
N VAL A 63 -4.77 11.98 -11.09
CA VAL A 63 -5.85 11.48 -10.22
C VAL A 63 -5.26 10.74 -9.02
N ALA A 64 -4.22 9.93 -9.22
CA ALA A 64 -3.52 9.24 -8.14
C ALA A 64 -2.94 10.23 -7.13
N ALA A 65 -2.30 11.31 -7.60
CA ALA A 65 -1.72 12.35 -6.75
C ALA A 65 -2.79 13.13 -5.97
N ALA A 66 -3.91 13.48 -6.62
CA ALA A 66 -5.03 14.16 -5.94
C ALA A 66 -5.65 13.25 -4.86
N PHE A 67 -5.86 11.97 -5.16
CA PHE A 67 -6.38 10.99 -4.22
C PHE A 67 -5.43 10.76 -3.04
N GLN A 68 -4.13 10.68 -3.31
CA GLN A 68 -3.08 10.61 -2.29
C GLN A 68 -3.14 11.82 -1.35
N MET A 69 -3.22 13.03 -1.91
CA MET A 69 -3.31 14.27 -1.12
C MET A 69 -4.56 14.25 -0.23
N PHE A 70 -5.71 13.84 -0.77
CA PHE A 70 -6.96 13.74 0.00
C PHE A 70 -6.82 12.79 1.20
N ILE A 71 -6.26 11.60 1.01
CA ILE A 71 -6.05 10.63 2.10
C ILE A 71 -5.12 11.19 3.17
N TYR A 72 -4.02 11.84 2.77
CA TYR A 72 -3.09 12.46 3.72
C TYR A 72 -3.74 13.58 4.52
N VAL A 73 -4.46 14.50 3.86
CA VAL A 73 -5.15 15.60 4.54
C VAL A 73 -6.17 15.07 5.55
N LEU A 74 -6.95 14.06 5.15
CA LEU A 74 -7.93 13.42 6.03
C LEU A 74 -7.26 12.76 7.24
N PHE A 75 -6.20 11.99 7.02
CA PHE A 75 -5.46 11.30 8.07
C PHE A 75 -4.80 12.27 9.05
N TYR A 76 -4.03 13.25 8.55
CA TYR A 76 -3.35 14.23 9.40
C TYR A 76 -4.33 15.16 10.11
N GLY A 77 -5.46 15.51 9.48
CA GLY A 77 -6.53 16.27 10.13
C GLY A 77 -7.12 15.52 11.32
N ILE A 78 -7.47 14.24 11.15
CA ILE A 78 -8.02 13.41 12.22
C ILE A 78 -6.98 13.13 13.30
N LEU A 79 -5.72 12.90 12.94
CA LEU A 79 -4.62 12.74 13.88
C LEU A 79 -4.44 14.00 14.74
N THR A 80 -4.44 15.18 14.12
CA THR A 80 -4.31 16.47 14.81
C THR A 80 -5.49 16.67 15.77
N LEU A 81 -6.73 16.45 15.32
CA LEU A 81 -7.91 16.55 16.18
C LEU A 81 -7.87 15.55 17.35
N SER A 82 -7.42 14.33 17.11
CA SER A 82 -7.28 13.29 18.14
C SER A 82 -6.20 13.65 19.16
N LEU A 83 -5.08 14.23 18.72
CA LEU A 83 -4.02 14.74 19.60
C LEU A 83 -4.49 15.91 20.45
N LEU A 84 -5.18 16.89 19.85
CA LEU A 84 -5.76 18.02 20.58
C LEU A 84 -6.79 17.52 21.61
N TYR A 85 -7.68 16.60 21.22
CA TYR A 85 -8.64 15.99 22.14
C TYR A 85 -7.95 15.28 23.32
N ALA A 86 -6.90 14.50 23.05
CA ALA A 86 -6.11 13.85 24.08
C ALA A 86 -5.47 14.88 25.03
N LEU A 87 -4.81 15.91 24.50
CA LEU A 87 -4.14 16.95 25.27
C LEU A 87 -5.10 17.74 26.17
N PHE A 88 -6.24 18.20 25.61
CA PHE A 88 -7.25 18.93 26.39
C PHE A 88 -7.96 18.08 27.43
N SER A 89 -8.03 16.76 27.21
CA SER A 89 -8.62 15.85 28.20
C SER A 89 -7.64 15.50 29.31
N TRP A 90 -6.33 15.42 29.01
CA TRP A 90 -5.28 15.22 30.00
C TRP A 90 -5.22 16.39 31.00
N THR A 91 -5.21 17.63 30.52
CA THR A 91 -5.13 18.82 31.38
C THR A 91 -6.32 18.97 32.33
N LYS A 92 -7.45 18.32 32.03
CA LYS A 92 -8.66 18.31 32.88
C LYS A 92 -8.74 17.08 33.80
N GLY A 93 -7.64 16.36 34.01
CA GLY A 93 -7.58 15.18 34.88
C GLY A 93 -8.43 14.00 34.40
N ARG A 94 -8.79 13.95 33.10
CA ARG A 94 -9.62 12.88 32.55
C ARG A 94 -8.77 11.64 32.23
N ARG A 95 -9.45 10.48 32.14
CA ARG A 95 -8.84 9.16 31.91
C ARG A 95 -7.89 9.15 30.71
N MET A 96 -6.70 8.58 30.89
CA MET A 96 -5.69 8.32 29.84
C MET A 96 -6.24 7.59 28.61
N ARG A 97 -7.37 6.88 28.75
CA ARG A 97 -8.09 6.22 27.65
C ARG A 97 -8.33 7.15 26.44
N ASN A 98 -8.50 8.44 26.65
CA ASN A 98 -8.76 9.39 25.57
C ASN A 98 -7.58 9.58 24.60
N ALA A 99 -6.37 9.13 24.98
CA ALA A 99 -5.20 9.15 24.10
C ALA A 99 -5.19 8.01 23.06
N ILE A 100 -6.01 6.96 23.25
CA ILE A 100 -6.02 5.77 22.37
C ILE A 100 -6.20 6.13 20.88
N PRO A 101 -7.17 6.98 20.47
CA PRO A 101 -7.31 7.34 19.05
C PRO A 101 -6.05 8.02 18.48
N ALA A 102 -5.38 8.86 19.26
CA ALA A 102 -4.14 9.49 18.82
C ALA A 102 -2.99 8.48 18.72
N LEU A 103 -2.88 7.55 19.67
CA LEU A 103 -1.86 6.50 19.67
C LEU A 103 -1.99 5.59 18.44
N ILE A 104 -3.22 5.24 18.03
CA ILE A 104 -3.45 4.45 16.80
C ILE A 104 -2.88 5.20 15.59
N GLY A 105 -3.22 6.48 15.42
CA GLY A 105 -2.73 7.28 14.30
C GLY A 105 -1.22 7.46 14.32
N VAL A 106 -0.61 7.70 15.49
CA VAL A 106 0.85 7.75 15.63
C VAL A 106 1.50 6.42 15.25
N ALA A 107 0.95 5.29 15.71
CA ALA A 107 1.45 3.97 15.37
C ALA A 107 1.40 3.72 13.85
N VAL A 108 0.30 4.09 13.19
CA VAL A 108 0.18 3.97 11.72
C VAL A 108 1.15 4.89 11.00
N LEU A 109 1.35 6.13 11.47
CA LEU A 109 2.33 7.04 10.91
C LEU A 109 3.75 6.48 11.00
N LEU A 110 4.12 5.92 12.16
CA LEU A 110 5.42 5.28 12.35
C LEU A 110 5.56 4.05 11.45
N MET A 111 4.55 3.17 11.40
CA MET A 111 4.57 2.00 10.51
C MET A 111 4.73 2.43 9.04
N ALA A 112 4.01 3.46 8.60
CA ALA A 112 4.04 3.92 7.20
C ALA A 112 5.38 4.54 6.78
N ASN A 113 6.17 5.08 7.72
CA ASN A 113 7.45 5.72 7.40
C ASN A 113 8.66 4.83 7.72
N VAL A 114 8.54 3.92 8.69
CA VAL A 114 9.64 3.06 9.13
C VAL A 114 9.63 1.72 8.40
N LEU A 115 8.45 1.16 8.08
CA LEU A 115 8.36 -0.13 7.40
C LEU A 115 8.40 0.08 5.88
N PRO A 116 9.33 -0.56 5.15
CA PRO A 116 9.34 -0.55 3.69
C PRO A 116 8.26 -1.49 3.14
N LEU A 117 6.99 -1.23 3.45
CA LEU A 117 5.85 -2.05 3.02
C LEU A 117 5.83 -2.33 1.51
N PRO A 118 6.17 -1.38 0.61
CA PRO A 118 6.26 -1.69 -0.81
C PRO A 118 7.32 -2.75 -1.14
N ALA A 119 8.48 -2.73 -0.48
CA ALA A 119 9.53 -3.72 -0.69
C ALA A 119 9.10 -5.10 -0.21
N TYR A 120 8.38 -5.18 0.91
CA TYR A 120 7.82 -6.45 1.39
C TYR A 120 6.79 -7.04 0.42
N MET A 121 5.97 -6.20 -0.23
CA MET A 121 5.03 -6.70 -1.24
C MET A 121 5.70 -7.19 -2.50
N ILE A 122 6.80 -6.55 -2.93
CA ILE A 122 7.63 -7.05 -4.04
C ILE A 122 8.24 -8.40 -3.67
N ASP A 123 8.78 -8.54 -2.46
CA ASP A 123 9.34 -9.82 -1.98
C ASP A 123 8.27 -10.94 -1.92
N TYR A 124 7.08 -10.60 -1.45
CA TYR A 124 5.95 -11.53 -1.40
C TYR A 124 5.52 -11.97 -2.81
N ASP A 125 5.34 -11.01 -3.72
CA ASP A 125 4.98 -11.25 -5.12
C ASP A 125 6.03 -12.08 -5.87
N TYR A 126 7.32 -11.88 -5.57
CA TYR A 126 8.38 -12.76 -6.09
C TYR A 126 8.13 -14.21 -5.65
N ARG A 127 8.01 -14.43 -4.34
CA ARG A 127 7.92 -15.77 -3.75
C ARG A 127 6.66 -16.51 -4.16
N SER A 128 5.52 -15.83 -4.20
CA SER A 128 4.24 -16.47 -4.55
C SER A 128 4.21 -16.90 -6.01
N ASN A 129 4.80 -16.11 -6.91
CA ASN A 129 4.64 -16.28 -8.35
C ASN A 129 5.89 -16.84 -9.04
N ASN A 130 6.97 -17.15 -8.30
CA ASN A 130 8.24 -17.62 -8.88
C ASN A 130 8.09 -18.89 -9.72
N LYS A 131 7.28 -19.85 -9.28
CA LYS A 131 7.06 -21.11 -10.01
C LYS A 131 6.41 -20.86 -11.37
N GLU A 132 5.37 -20.04 -11.40
CA GLU A 132 4.64 -19.69 -12.62
C GLU A 132 5.47 -18.80 -13.54
N ARG A 133 6.30 -17.91 -12.99
CA ARG A 133 7.27 -17.14 -13.78
C ARG A 133 8.29 -18.03 -14.47
N ASN A 134 8.83 -19.04 -13.79
CA ASN A 134 9.75 -19.99 -14.42
C ASN A 134 9.05 -20.78 -15.54
N ALA A 135 7.79 -21.22 -15.34
CA ALA A 135 7.01 -21.87 -16.40
C ALA A 135 6.76 -20.94 -17.61
N ALA A 136 6.48 -19.65 -17.35
CA ALA A 136 6.34 -18.66 -18.40
C ALA A 136 7.66 -18.42 -19.17
N VAL A 137 8.80 -18.43 -18.48
CA VAL A 137 10.13 -18.36 -19.09
C VAL A 137 10.37 -19.57 -20.00
N GLU A 138 10.12 -20.78 -19.51
CA GLU A 138 10.25 -22.01 -20.30
C GLU A 138 9.37 -21.98 -21.56
N TYR A 139 8.13 -21.49 -21.43
CA TYR A 139 7.25 -21.28 -22.57
C TYR A 139 7.83 -20.28 -23.59
N LEU A 140 8.36 -19.14 -23.14
CA LEU A 140 8.94 -18.13 -24.01
C LEU A 140 10.21 -18.62 -24.71
N GLU A 141 11.05 -19.39 -24.00
CA GLU A 141 12.25 -20.03 -24.56
C GLU A 141 11.89 -21.06 -25.63
N ALA A 142 10.89 -21.93 -25.37
CA ALA A 142 10.50 -23.00 -26.27
C ALA A 142 9.86 -22.51 -27.58
N ASN A 143 9.19 -21.36 -27.54
CA ASN A 143 8.56 -20.76 -28.72
C ASN A 143 9.50 -19.88 -29.55
N GLU A 144 10.79 -19.82 -29.19
CA GLU A 144 11.81 -19.00 -29.86
C GLU A 144 11.25 -17.60 -30.20
N TRP A 145 10.81 -16.84 -29.19
CA TRP A 145 10.40 -15.44 -29.40
C TRP A 145 11.64 -14.59 -29.75
N ILE A 146 12.08 -14.76 -31.00
CA ILE A 146 13.23 -14.17 -31.68
C ILE A 146 12.90 -12.70 -31.92
N GLY A 147 13.27 -11.84 -30.97
CA GLY A 147 13.61 -10.47 -31.31
C GLY A 147 14.92 -10.51 -32.10
N ASN A 148 14.97 -9.91 -33.29
CA ASN A 148 16.17 -9.77 -34.14
C ASN A 148 17.29 -8.94 -33.44
N GLY A 149 17.77 -9.38 -32.27
CA GLY A 149 18.63 -8.59 -31.37
C GLY A 149 17.96 -7.34 -30.77
N LEU A 150 16.77 -6.98 -31.24
CA LEU A 150 16.00 -5.82 -30.78
C LEU A 150 15.04 -6.20 -29.66
N GLN A 151 14.98 -5.34 -28.65
CA GLN A 151 14.02 -5.41 -27.56
C GLN A 151 12.59 -5.53 -28.11
N SER A 152 11.89 -6.59 -27.73
CA SER A 152 10.55 -6.90 -28.22
C SER A 152 9.57 -7.04 -27.05
N THR A 153 8.35 -6.55 -27.22
CA THR A 153 7.27 -6.73 -26.23
C THR A 153 6.39 -7.88 -26.66
N VAL A 154 6.24 -8.87 -25.79
CA VAL A 154 5.49 -10.11 -26.04
C VAL A 154 4.33 -10.21 -25.06
N LEU A 155 3.14 -10.52 -25.55
CA LEU A 155 1.98 -10.77 -24.71
C LEU A 155 2.00 -12.20 -24.19
N LEU A 156 1.93 -12.37 -22.86
CA LEU A 156 1.86 -13.70 -22.26
C LEU A 156 0.51 -14.39 -22.56
N PRO A 157 0.52 -15.74 -22.62
CA PRO A 157 -0.70 -16.55 -22.59
C PRO A 157 -1.62 -16.15 -21.43
N SER A 158 -2.93 -16.32 -21.59
CA SER A 158 -3.94 -15.85 -20.62
C SER A 158 -3.69 -16.34 -19.19
N GLU A 159 -3.18 -17.57 -19.03
CA GLU A 159 -2.80 -18.15 -17.74
C GLU A 159 -1.68 -17.38 -17.04
N TYR A 160 -0.71 -16.83 -17.78
CA TYR A 160 0.47 -16.13 -17.24
C TYR A 160 0.34 -14.60 -17.24
N ARG A 161 -0.73 -14.03 -17.82
CA ARG A 161 -0.89 -12.56 -17.92
C ARG A 161 -0.82 -11.82 -16.58
N HIS A 162 -1.23 -12.47 -15.49
CA HIS A 162 -1.21 -11.86 -14.17
C HIS A 162 0.22 -11.66 -13.61
N LEU A 163 1.22 -12.32 -14.19
CA LEU A 163 2.63 -12.26 -13.77
C LEU A 163 3.34 -10.95 -14.14
N SER A 164 2.75 -10.17 -15.05
CA SER A 164 3.30 -8.90 -15.53
C SER A 164 2.22 -7.82 -15.57
N LYS A 165 2.47 -6.67 -14.93
CA LYS A 165 1.56 -5.52 -14.90
C LYS A 165 1.44 -4.86 -16.27
N GLY A 166 0.27 -4.26 -16.53
CA GLY A 166 -0.03 -3.59 -17.80
C GLY A 166 -0.54 -4.53 -18.90
N GLY A 167 -1.32 -5.56 -18.53
CA GLY A 167 -2.02 -6.42 -19.50
C GLY A 167 -1.37 -7.78 -19.75
N GLY A 168 -0.29 -8.12 -19.02
CA GLY A 168 0.42 -9.39 -19.17
C GLY A 168 1.48 -9.40 -20.26
N GLU A 169 1.92 -8.22 -20.70
CA GLU A 169 3.04 -8.08 -21.62
C GLU A 169 4.38 -8.14 -20.87
N VAL A 170 5.36 -8.79 -21.47
CA VAL A 170 6.75 -8.85 -21.00
C VAL A 170 7.68 -8.27 -22.06
N THR A 171 8.84 -7.78 -21.64
CA THR A 171 9.88 -7.38 -22.57
C THR A 171 10.94 -8.47 -22.66
N VAL A 172 11.23 -8.89 -23.89
CA VAL A 172 12.25 -9.89 -24.20
C VAL A 172 13.39 -9.21 -24.96
N ARG A 173 14.63 -9.48 -24.55
CA ARG A 173 15.84 -8.98 -25.22
C ARG A 173 16.86 -10.10 -25.34
N GLY A 174 17.61 -10.09 -26.44
CA GLY A 174 18.68 -11.05 -26.68
C GLY A 174 18.16 -12.44 -27.07
N GLN A 175 19.09 -13.39 -27.18
CA GLN A 175 18.84 -14.78 -27.57
C GLN A 175 19.91 -15.69 -26.97
N GLY A 176 19.61 -16.99 -26.88
CA GLY A 176 20.53 -17.98 -26.32
C GLY A 176 20.90 -17.61 -24.88
N GLU A 177 22.19 -17.67 -24.55
CA GLU A 177 22.70 -17.37 -23.20
C GLU A 177 22.48 -15.91 -22.77
N LYS A 178 22.33 -14.98 -23.71
CA LYS A 178 22.08 -13.55 -23.43
C LYS A 178 20.60 -13.18 -23.37
N LEU A 179 19.73 -14.17 -23.15
CA LEU A 179 18.30 -13.94 -23.07
C LEU A 179 17.94 -13.24 -21.75
N GLU A 180 17.23 -12.13 -21.88
CA GLU A 180 16.68 -11.36 -20.78
C GLU A 180 15.17 -11.20 -20.93
N ILE A 181 14.41 -11.43 -19.85
CA ILE A 181 12.95 -11.33 -19.84
C ILE A 181 12.50 -10.48 -18.65
N LEU A 182 11.84 -9.36 -18.92
CA LEU A 182 11.30 -8.44 -17.93
C LEU A 182 9.79 -8.64 -17.73
N PHE A 183 9.43 -9.02 -16.50
CA PHE A 183 8.08 -9.05 -15.98
C PHE A 183 7.82 -7.77 -15.18
N TYR A 184 6.89 -6.94 -15.65
CA TYR A 184 6.64 -5.64 -15.04
C TYR A 184 5.94 -5.79 -13.68
N THR A 185 6.48 -5.14 -12.65
CA THR A 185 5.79 -4.89 -11.37
C THR A 185 5.15 -3.50 -11.32
N PHE A 186 5.60 -2.59 -12.18
CA PHE A 186 5.02 -1.26 -12.39
C PHE A 186 5.39 -0.78 -13.80
N ARG A 187 4.40 -0.27 -14.54
CA ARG A 187 4.59 0.43 -15.81
C ARG A 187 4.27 1.90 -15.60
N GLY A 188 5.30 2.67 -15.28
CA GLY A 188 5.16 4.10 -15.04
C GLY A 188 4.92 4.90 -16.33
N ILE A 189 4.88 6.22 -16.15
CA ILE A 189 4.78 7.20 -17.23
C ILE A 189 6.21 7.56 -17.66
N LEU A 190 6.42 7.91 -18.94
CA LEU A 190 7.72 8.33 -19.50
C LEU A 190 8.79 7.22 -19.47
N ASP A 191 8.41 5.98 -19.74
CA ASP A 191 9.28 4.79 -19.79
C ASP A 191 9.91 4.42 -18.43
N ASN A 192 9.39 4.92 -17.32
CA ASN A 192 9.83 4.49 -15.98
C ASN A 192 9.19 3.15 -15.67
N TYR A 193 9.96 2.20 -15.17
CA TYR A 193 9.42 0.88 -14.86
C TYR A 193 10.12 0.25 -13.66
N SER A 194 9.45 -0.74 -13.09
CA SER A 194 10.13 -1.73 -12.26
C SER A 194 9.62 -3.12 -12.62
N GLY A 195 10.43 -4.13 -12.35
CA GLY A 195 10.04 -5.49 -12.64
C GLY A 195 11.09 -6.52 -12.28
N PHE A 196 10.69 -7.78 -12.43
CA PHE A 196 11.60 -8.92 -12.32
C PHE A 196 12.21 -9.21 -13.67
N VAL A 197 13.54 -9.23 -13.72
CA VAL A 197 14.31 -9.62 -14.89
C VAL A 197 14.84 -11.02 -14.66
N TYR A 198 14.53 -11.92 -15.59
CA TYR A 198 15.19 -13.20 -15.75
C TYR A 198 16.36 -13.05 -16.72
N THR A 199 17.52 -13.59 -16.37
CA THR A 199 18.72 -13.64 -17.20
C THR A 199 19.17 -15.10 -17.36
N LYS A 200 19.26 -15.62 -18.58
CA LYS A 200 19.54 -17.05 -18.79
C LYS A 200 20.91 -17.47 -18.27
N ASP A 201 21.95 -16.70 -18.52
CA ASP A 201 23.32 -16.94 -18.02
C ASP A 201 23.50 -16.56 -16.52
N GLY A 202 22.50 -15.93 -15.91
CA GLY A 202 22.54 -15.46 -14.52
C GLY A 202 23.38 -14.21 -14.30
N SER A 203 23.85 -13.55 -15.38
CA SER A 203 24.58 -12.29 -15.29
C SER A 203 23.69 -11.19 -14.71
N PHE A 204 24.30 -10.07 -14.30
CA PHE A 204 23.51 -8.89 -14.02
C PHE A 204 22.82 -8.44 -15.32
N PRO A 205 21.52 -8.09 -15.28
CA PRO A 205 20.80 -7.70 -16.48
C PRO A 205 21.37 -6.39 -17.04
N ASP A 206 21.46 -6.31 -18.37
CA ASP A 206 21.70 -5.03 -19.03
C ASP A 206 20.54 -4.08 -18.74
N SER A 207 20.79 -2.78 -18.89
CA SER A 207 19.86 -1.71 -18.52
C SER A 207 18.49 -1.76 -19.23
N LEU A 208 18.23 -2.73 -20.11
CA LEU A 208 16.98 -2.86 -20.87
C LEU A 208 16.54 -1.53 -21.53
N GLY A 209 17.52 -0.69 -21.90
CA GLY A 209 17.33 0.62 -22.54
C GLY A 209 17.36 1.82 -21.58
N LYS A 210 17.38 1.63 -20.26
CA LYS A 210 17.44 2.69 -19.25
C LYS A 210 18.23 2.29 -18.01
N GLU A 211 19.06 3.21 -17.51
CA GLU A 211 19.84 2.97 -16.29
C GLU A 211 18.95 2.57 -15.09
N PHE A 212 19.39 1.53 -14.38
CA PHE A 212 18.72 1.08 -13.16
C PHE A 212 19.15 1.95 -11.98
N ILE A 213 18.19 2.58 -11.33
CA ILE A 213 18.41 3.34 -10.09
C ILE A 213 18.41 2.44 -8.85
N GLU A 214 17.82 1.25 -8.98
CA GLU A 214 17.77 0.26 -7.90
C GLU A 214 17.78 -1.14 -8.51
N SER A 215 18.53 -2.05 -7.90
CA SER A 215 18.54 -3.46 -8.27
C SER A 215 18.74 -4.37 -7.06
N LYS A 216 18.09 -5.53 -7.07
CA LYS A 216 18.20 -6.55 -6.02
C LYS A 216 18.21 -7.94 -6.65
N LYS A 217 19.23 -8.74 -6.34
CA LYS A 217 19.29 -10.16 -6.77
C LYS A 217 18.41 -11.02 -5.84
N TYR A 218 17.57 -11.87 -6.43
CA TYR A 218 16.68 -12.79 -5.70
C TYR A 218 17.14 -14.24 -5.80
N SER A 219 17.64 -14.67 -6.95
CA SER A 219 18.21 -16.01 -7.15
C SER A 219 19.24 -15.98 -8.28
N SER A 220 19.76 -17.14 -8.71
CA SER A 220 20.83 -17.23 -9.71
C SER A 220 20.50 -16.46 -10.99
N HIS A 221 19.25 -16.57 -11.48
CA HIS A 221 18.79 -15.98 -12.75
C HIS A 221 17.83 -14.80 -12.57
N TRP A 222 17.47 -14.43 -11.33
CA TRP A 222 16.40 -13.46 -11.09
C TRP A 222 16.89 -12.22 -10.35
N TYR A 223 16.55 -11.08 -10.93
CA TYR A 223 16.81 -9.74 -10.39
C TYR A 223 15.51 -8.97 -10.35
N TRP A 224 15.32 -8.11 -9.36
CA TRP A 224 14.35 -7.03 -9.43
C TRP A 224 15.09 -5.75 -9.75
N VAL A 225 14.56 -4.97 -10.69
CA VAL A 225 15.16 -3.71 -11.14
C VAL A 225 14.12 -2.59 -11.16
N LYS A 226 14.61 -1.37 -11.03
CA LYS A 226 13.83 -0.14 -11.17
C LYS A 226 14.61 0.87 -12.00
N SER A 227 13.96 1.46 -13.00
CA SER A 227 14.54 2.50 -13.86
C SER A 227 14.14 3.91 -13.41
N ALA A 228 14.98 4.87 -13.83
CA ALA A 228 14.76 6.32 -13.66
C ALA A 228 13.69 6.88 -14.59
#